data_AF-A0A2S7I6H2-F1
#
_entry.id   AF-A0A2S7I6H2-F1
#
_cell.length_a   1.000
_cell.length_b   1.000
_cell.length_c   1.000
_cell.angle_alpha   90.00
_cell.angle_beta   90.00
_cell.angle_gamma   90.00
#
_symmetry.space_group_name_H-M   'P 1'
#
loop_
_entity.id
_entity.type
_entity.pdbx_description
1 polymer ?
#
loop_
_entity_poly.entity_id
_entity_poly.type
_entity_poly.pdbx_seq_one_letter_code
_entity_poly.pdbx_strand_id
1 'polypeptide(L)'
;MKVNGVLLDTSFFIRFLNDDDPLFENALEYYKYFLREEIKMYISTISVAEYCVGGSITELPLRNLAILPFNLNHSVKTGEIASVVFTKKGKLKLKERNLIPNDSKLFSQADVENTISFYLSSDSESNKIYKLLEDENHKLKFKFIDLKIPPNEYFGFLDLR
;
A
#
# COMPACT_ATOMS: atom_id res chain seq x y z
N MET A 1 -12.43 9.32 -14.26
CA MET A 1 -11.41 9.71 -13.27
C MET A 1 -10.11 9.09 -13.74
N LYS A 2 -9.13 9.89 -14.18
CA LYS A 2 -7.85 9.34 -14.65
C LYS A 2 -7.14 8.74 -13.43
N VAL A 3 -6.75 7.48 -13.50
CA VAL A 3 -5.97 6.84 -12.43
C VAL A 3 -4.60 7.52 -12.40
N ASN A 4 -4.25 8.14 -11.27
CA ASN A 4 -3.04 8.98 -11.21
C ASN A 4 -1.80 8.20 -10.72
N GLY A 5 -1.99 7.14 -9.94
CA GLY A 5 -0.88 6.36 -9.39
C GLY A 5 -1.29 5.36 -8.31
N VAL A 6 -0.36 4.46 -7.99
CA VAL A 6 -0.53 3.38 -7.02
C VAL A 6 0.67 3.31 -6.07
N LEU A 7 0.42 3.22 -4.76
CA LEU A 7 1.45 2.89 -3.78
C LEU A 7 1.50 1.36 -3.60
N LEU A 8 2.66 0.78 -3.86
CA LEU A 8 2.94 -0.64 -3.69
C LEU A 8 3.64 -0.83 -2.35
N ASP A 9 3.13 -1.71 -1.49
CA ASP A 9 3.73 -1.98 -0.19
C ASP A 9 4.78 -3.11 -0.24
N THR A 10 5.40 -3.38 0.91
CA THR A 10 6.42 -4.43 1.04
C THR A 10 5.89 -5.81 0.67
N SER A 11 4.62 -6.08 1.03
CA SER A 11 3.99 -7.37 0.78
C SER A 11 3.86 -7.65 -0.72
N PHE A 12 3.61 -6.61 -1.53
CA PHE A 12 3.64 -6.71 -2.99
C PHE A 12 5.02 -7.10 -3.49
N PHE A 13 6.08 -6.39 -3.08
CA PHE A 13 7.45 -6.65 -3.58
C PHE A 13 7.96 -8.03 -3.20
N ILE A 14 7.66 -8.51 -1.98
CA ILE A 14 8.01 -9.88 -1.55
C ILE A 14 7.45 -10.93 -2.52
N ARG A 15 6.22 -10.73 -3.02
CA ARG A 15 5.53 -11.68 -3.91
C ARG A 15 5.92 -11.49 -5.36
N PHE A 16 6.10 -10.24 -5.79
CA PHE A 16 6.56 -9.91 -7.13
C PHE A 16 7.98 -10.41 -7.42
N LEU A 17 8.84 -10.51 -6.41
CA LEU A 17 10.23 -10.94 -6.54
C LEU A 17 10.46 -12.42 -6.24
N ASN A 18 9.39 -13.18 -5.99
CA ASN A 18 9.43 -14.62 -5.71
C ASN A 18 8.46 -15.35 -6.64
N ASP A 19 8.97 -15.95 -7.72
CA ASP A 19 8.16 -16.66 -8.72
C ASP A 19 7.53 -17.96 -8.22
N ASP A 20 8.02 -18.50 -7.10
CA ASP A 20 7.40 -19.61 -6.37
C ASP A 20 6.19 -19.18 -5.50
N ASP A 21 5.96 -17.88 -5.29
CA ASP A 21 4.84 -17.40 -4.49
C ASP A 21 3.50 -17.59 -5.24
N PRO A 22 2.45 -18.12 -4.60
CA PRO A 22 1.13 -18.28 -5.24
C PRO A 22 0.50 -16.99 -5.78
N LEU A 23 0.91 -15.82 -5.29
CA LEU A 23 0.44 -14.52 -5.74
C LEU A 23 1.39 -13.83 -6.73
N PHE A 24 2.47 -14.49 -7.15
CA PHE A 24 3.42 -13.95 -8.12
C PHE A 24 2.73 -13.53 -9.42
N GLU A 25 1.88 -14.40 -10.00
CA GLU A 25 1.24 -14.11 -11.29
C GLU A 25 0.34 -12.87 -11.18
N ASN A 26 -0.47 -12.76 -10.12
CA ASN A 26 -1.25 -11.55 -9.88
C ASN A 26 -0.35 -10.32 -9.77
N ALA A 27 0.76 -10.40 -9.03
CA ALA A 27 1.67 -9.28 -8.84
C ALA A 27 2.31 -8.84 -10.17
N LEU A 28 2.71 -9.82 -10.98
CA LEU A 28 3.26 -9.62 -12.31
C LEU A 28 2.24 -8.98 -13.26
N GLU A 29 0.99 -9.45 -13.25
CA GLU A 29 -0.08 -8.89 -14.07
C GLU A 29 -0.45 -7.47 -13.65
N TYR A 30 -0.53 -7.17 -12.34
CA TYR A 30 -0.72 -5.80 -11.87
C TYR A 30 0.41 -4.88 -12.33
N TYR A 31 1.66 -5.33 -12.19
CA TYR A 31 2.83 -4.57 -12.64
C TYR A 31 2.79 -4.28 -14.15
N LYS A 32 2.48 -5.31 -14.97
CA LYS A 32 2.28 -5.15 -16.42
C LYS A 32 1.13 -4.20 -16.75
N TYR A 33 0.01 -4.32 -16.04
CA TYR A 33 -1.15 -3.44 -16.20
C TYR A 33 -0.78 -1.99 -15.91
N PHE A 34 -0.13 -1.71 -14.78
CA PHE A 34 0.27 -0.36 -14.42
C PHE A 34 1.24 0.26 -15.43
N LEU A 35 2.18 -0.53 -15.95
CA LEU A 35 3.07 -0.07 -17.02
C LEU A 35 2.30 0.26 -18.31
N ARG A 36 1.38 -0.62 -18.74
CA ARG A 36 0.61 -0.45 -19.98
C ARG A 36 -0.33 0.74 -19.92
N GLU A 37 -1.00 0.95 -18.79
CA GLU A 37 -1.95 2.05 -18.59
C GLU A 37 -1.26 3.35 -18.13
N GLU A 38 0.08 3.37 -18.12
CA GLU A 38 0.90 4.52 -17.69
C GLU A 38 0.54 5.00 -16.26
N ILE A 39 0.14 4.07 -15.39
CA ILE A 39 -0.16 4.34 -13.99
C ILE A 39 1.16 4.44 -13.23
N LYS A 40 1.41 5.61 -12.64
CA LYS A 40 2.64 5.84 -11.88
C LYS A 40 2.69 4.96 -10.62
N MET A 41 3.70 4.11 -10.54
CA MET A 41 3.93 3.24 -9.39
C MET A 41 4.85 3.94 -8.38
N TYR A 42 4.50 3.85 -7.11
CA TYR A 42 5.24 4.42 -5.99
C TYR A 42 5.71 3.32 -5.04
N ILE A 43 6.88 3.54 -4.43
CA ILE A 43 7.39 2.73 -3.32
C ILE A 43 7.75 3.65 -2.15
N SER A 44 7.26 3.33 -0.97
CA SER A 44 7.60 4.07 0.25
C SER A 44 9.02 3.75 0.71
N THR A 45 9.76 4.74 1.23
CA THR A 45 11.02 4.48 1.96
C THR A 45 10.82 3.59 3.18
N ILE A 46 9.60 3.52 3.74
CA ILE A 46 9.26 2.58 4.83
C ILE A 46 9.22 1.15 4.27
N SER A 47 8.57 0.95 3.12
CA SER A 47 8.53 -0.36 2.47
C SER A 47 9.89 -0.82 2.00
N VAL A 48 10.74 0.10 1.52
CA VAL A 48 12.16 -0.20 1.24
C VAL A 48 12.86 -0.70 2.50
N ALA A 49 12.69 -0.01 3.64
CA ALA A 49 13.32 -0.42 4.89
C ALA A 49 12.84 -1.80 5.36
N GLU A 50 11.54 -2.10 5.25
CA GLU A 50 10.99 -3.42 5.58
C GLU A 50 11.51 -4.52 4.66
N TYR A 51 11.56 -4.26 3.35
CA TYR A 51 12.10 -5.21 2.37
C TYR A 51 13.57 -5.55 2.66
N CYS A 52 14.38 -4.52 2.92
CA CYS A 52 15.82 -4.66 3.18
C CYS A 52 16.16 -5.36 4.51
N VAL A 53 15.17 -5.77 5.32
CA VAL A 53 15.40 -6.67 6.46
C VAL A 53 15.85 -8.06 5.98
N GLY A 54 15.33 -8.52 4.84
CA GLY A 54 15.63 -9.84 4.27
C GLY A 54 16.19 -9.83 2.86
N GLY A 55 15.97 -8.75 2.10
CA GLY A 55 16.47 -8.59 0.72
C GLY A 55 17.43 -7.42 0.55
N SER A 56 17.71 -7.08 -0.71
CA SER A 56 18.57 -5.94 -1.08
C SER A 56 17.81 -4.91 -1.92
N ILE A 57 18.14 -3.63 -1.74
CA ILE A 57 17.61 -2.54 -2.58
C ILE A 57 17.88 -2.76 -4.09
N THR A 58 18.93 -3.51 -4.43
CA THR A 58 19.29 -3.83 -5.83
C THR A 58 18.33 -4.80 -6.51
N GLU A 59 17.51 -5.51 -5.74
CA GLU A 59 16.49 -6.44 -6.25
C GLU A 59 15.20 -5.71 -6.65
N LEU A 60 14.96 -4.52 -6.07
CA LEU A 60 13.75 -3.75 -6.33
C LEU A 60 13.81 -3.12 -7.75
N PRO A 61 12.69 -3.09 -8.50
CA PRO A 61 12.65 -2.56 -9.87
C PRO A 61 12.59 -1.02 -9.90
N LEU A 62 13.57 -0.36 -9.28
CA LEU A 62 13.57 1.09 -9.01
C LEU A 62 13.44 1.97 -10.26
N ARG A 63 13.83 1.47 -11.44
CA ARG A 63 13.72 2.20 -12.71
C ARG A 63 12.28 2.63 -13.03
N ASN A 64 11.29 1.84 -12.63
CA ASN A 64 9.87 2.08 -12.91
C ASN A 64 9.09 2.54 -11.67
N LEU A 65 9.77 2.80 -10.56
CA LEU A 65 9.15 3.18 -9.29
C LEU A 65 9.55 4.60 -8.90
N ALA A 66 8.57 5.40 -8.51
CA ALA A 66 8.81 6.66 -7.82
C ALA A 66 9.02 6.40 -6.32
N ILE A 67 10.22 6.65 -5.83
CA ILE A 67 10.53 6.56 -4.39
C ILE A 67 9.79 7.70 -3.67
N LEU A 68 9.04 7.34 -2.62
CA LEU A 68 8.25 8.26 -1.80
C LEU A 68 8.82 8.33 -0.37
N PRO A 69 9.58 9.39 -0.04
CA PRO A 69 10.07 9.64 1.31
C PRO A 69 8.93 9.87 2.32
N PHE A 70 9.16 9.50 3.57
CA PHE A 70 8.22 9.79 4.67
C PHE A 70 8.51 11.17 5.27
N ASN A 71 7.60 12.11 5.05
CA ASN A 71 7.77 13.53 5.32
C ASN A 71 6.86 14.03 6.46
N LEU A 72 7.00 15.32 6.83
CA LEU A 72 6.25 15.94 7.93
C LEU A 72 4.73 15.77 7.79
N ASN A 73 4.16 16.05 6.60
CA ASN A 73 2.72 15.93 6.39
C ASN A 73 2.23 14.48 6.55
N HIS A 74 3.03 13.50 6.12
CA HIS A 74 2.73 12.08 6.31
C HIS A 74 2.72 11.73 7.80
N SER A 75 3.65 12.31 8.59
CA SER A 75 3.73 12.07 10.03
C SER A 75 2.52 12.62 10.81
N VAL A 76 2.00 13.79 10.42
CA VAL A 76 0.80 14.38 11.04
C VAL A 76 -0.41 13.49 10.75
N LYS A 77 -0.62 13.13 9.47
CA LYS A 77 -1.71 12.24 9.06
C LYS A 77 -1.61 10.87 9.72
N THR A 78 -0.39 10.37 9.92
CA THR A 78 -0.13 9.10 10.62
C THR A 78 -0.65 9.13 12.05
N GLY A 79 -0.46 10.22 12.77
CA GLY A 79 -0.99 10.39 14.12
C GLY A 79 -2.52 10.33 14.16
N GLU A 80 -3.17 10.97 13.17
CA GLU A 80 -4.64 10.95 13.03
C GLU A 80 -5.14 9.52 12.78
N ILE A 81 -4.60 8.83 11.77
CA ILE A 81 -4.98 7.46 11.43
C ILE A 81 -4.74 6.51 12.61
N ALA A 82 -3.55 6.57 13.22
CA ALA A 82 -3.19 5.69 14.32
C ALA A 82 -4.08 5.90 15.56
N SER A 83 -4.51 7.14 15.83
CA SER A 83 -5.42 7.45 16.92
C SER A 83 -6.76 6.73 16.77
N VAL A 84 -7.34 6.76 15.55
CA VAL A 84 -8.59 6.04 15.24
C VAL A 84 -8.40 4.53 15.45
N VAL A 85 -7.33 3.98 14.87
CA VAL A 85 -7.03 2.54 14.94
C VAL A 85 -6.84 2.06 16.38
N PHE A 86 -6.07 2.78 17.20
CA PHE A 86 -5.84 2.40 18.59
C PHE A 86 -7.10 2.52 19.45
N THR A 87 -7.90 3.56 19.22
CA THR A 87 -9.15 3.76 19.97
C THR A 87 -10.08 2.57 19.74
N LYS A 88 -10.22 2.13 18.49
CA LYS A 88 -11.14 1.04 18.13
C LYS A 88 -10.61 -0.35 18.43
N LYS A 89 -9.30 -0.57 18.36
CA LYS A 89 -8.69 -1.82 18.85
C LYS A 89 -8.70 -1.93 20.39
N GLY A 90 -9.25 -0.95 21.11
CA GLY A 90 -9.23 -0.90 22.59
C GLY A 90 -7.81 -0.77 23.17
N LYS A 91 -6.85 -0.36 22.33
CA LYS A 91 -5.43 -0.25 22.68
C LYS A 91 -5.03 1.17 23.08
N LEU A 92 -5.90 2.16 22.89
CA LEU A 92 -5.63 3.55 23.30
C LEU A 92 -5.74 3.69 24.83
N LYS A 93 -4.71 3.27 25.54
CA LYS A 93 -4.53 3.64 26.94
C LYS A 93 -3.84 5.00 26.95
N LEU A 94 -4.50 6.01 27.53
CA LEU A 94 -4.06 7.42 27.63
C LEU A 94 -2.68 7.66 28.29
N LYS A 95 -1.93 6.60 28.62
CA LYS A 95 -0.62 6.66 29.28
C LYS A 95 0.46 5.76 28.64
N GLU A 96 0.14 4.93 27.65
CA GLU A 96 1.12 4.06 26.98
C GLU A 96 1.49 4.62 25.60
N ARG A 97 2.78 4.84 25.35
CA ARG A 97 3.27 5.15 23.99
C ARG A 97 3.22 3.87 23.16
N ASN A 98 2.10 3.62 22.50
CA ASN A 98 1.99 2.52 21.55
C ASN A 98 2.87 2.78 20.31
N LEU A 99 3.58 1.75 19.85
CA LEU A 99 4.31 1.80 18.59
C LEU A 99 3.31 1.99 17.44
N ILE A 100 3.48 3.04 16.65
CA ILE A 100 2.64 3.30 15.49
C ILE A 100 2.92 2.24 14.41
N PRO A 101 1.91 1.47 13.97
CA PRO A 101 2.07 0.49 12.91
C PRO A 101 2.54 1.12 11.59
N ASN A 102 3.34 0.39 10.81
CA ASN A 102 3.80 0.88 9.51
C ASN A 102 2.63 1.06 8.52
N ASP A 103 1.58 0.25 8.61
CA ASP A 103 0.36 0.41 7.80
C ASP A 103 -0.23 1.82 7.93
N SER A 104 -0.26 2.37 9.16
CA SER A 104 -0.74 3.74 9.38
C SER A 104 0.13 4.79 8.68
N LYS A 105 1.44 4.55 8.60
CA LYS A 105 2.39 5.43 7.88
C LYS A 105 2.21 5.33 6.38
N LEU A 106 2.06 4.11 5.85
CA LEU A 106 1.86 3.86 4.43
C LEU A 106 0.51 4.40 3.94
N PHE A 107 -0.56 4.20 4.70
CA PHE A 107 -1.87 4.79 4.42
C PHE A 107 -1.81 6.31 4.44
N SER A 108 -1.04 6.90 5.36
CA SER A 108 -0.86 8.35 5.41
C SER A 108 -0.14 8.89 4.17
N GLN A 109 0.86 8.16 3.66
CA GLN A 109 1.51 8.53 2.41
C GLN A 109 0.52 8.46 1.23
N ALA A 110 -0.24 7.38 1.12
CA ALA A 110 -1.25 7.26 0.06
C ALA A 110 -2.39 8.29 0.17
N ASP A 111 -2.78 8.72 1.38
CA ASP A 111 -3.87 9.68 1.61
C ASP A 111 -3.44 11.15 1.42
N VAL A 112 -2.19 11.47 1.72
CA VAL A 112 -1.65 12.83 1.57
C VAL A 112 -1.28 13.14 0.12
N GLU A 113 -0.72 12.17 -0.61
CA GLU A 113 -0.27 12.37 -1.99
C GLU A 113 -1.45 12.38 -2.98
N ASN A 114 -1.78 13.55 -3.53
CA ASN A 114 -2.91 13.70 -4.46
C ASN A 114 -2.77 12.89 -5.76
N THR A 115 -1.57 12.42 -6.08
CA THR A 115 -1.31 11.58 -7.25
C THR A 115 -1.57 10.10 -7.00
N ILE A 116 -1.80 9.68 -5.75
CA ILE A 116 -1.99 8.27 -5.40
C ILE A 116 -3.49 8.01 -5.27
N SER A 117 -4.01 7.15 -6.15
CA SER A 117 -5.42 6.76 -6.16
C SER A 117 -5.64 5.36 -5.62
N PHE A 118 -4.57 4.56 -5.54
CA PHE A 118 -4.62 3.17 -5.11
C PHE A 118 -3.51 2.85 -4.13
N TYR A 119 -3.80 1.95 -3.19
CA TYR A 119 -2.83 1.27 -2.34
C TYR A 119 -2.98 -0.23 -2.58
N LEU A 120 -1.91 -0.89 -3.02
CA LEU A 120 -1.95 -2.32 -3.32
C LEU A 120 -1.14 -3.09 -2.30
N SER A 121 -1.80 -4.09 -1.70
CA SER A 121 -1.21 -4.96 -0.70
C SER A 121 -1.85 -6.35 -0.73
N SER A 122 -1.13 -7.33 -0.23
CA SER A 122 -1.62 -8.69 0.03
C SER A 122 -1.85 -8.97 1.52
N ASP A 123 -1.48 -8.02 2.38
CA ASP A 123 -1.60 -8.16 3.82
C ASP A 123 -3.06 -7.99 4.28
N SER A 124 -3.59 -9.06 4.86
CA SER A 124 -4.95 -9.07 5.38
C SER A 124 -5.12 -8.16 6.60
N GLU A 125 -4.07 -7.91 7.39
CA GLU A 125 -4.16 -7.00 8.53
C GLU A 125 -4.28 -5.54 8.07
N SER A 126 -3.51 -5.14 7.07
CA SER A 126 -3.67 -3.87 6.38
C SER A 126 -5.09 -3.67 5.85
N ASN A 127 -5.67 -4.68 5.16
CA ASN A 127 -7.06 -4.59 4.66
C ASN A 127 -8.08 -4.43 5.80
N LYS A 128 -7.90 -5.14 6.93
CA LYS A 128 -8.75 -4.96 8.13
C LYS A 128 -8.67 -3.54 8.69
N ILE A 129 -7.47 -2.94 8.72
CA ILE A 129 -7.28 -1.56 9.18
C ILE A 129 -7.95 -0.59 8.21
N TYR A 130 -7.82 -0.80 6.89
CA TYR A 130 -8.48 0.03 5.89
C TYR A 130 -10.00 0.01 6.05
N LYS A 131 -10.62 -1.17 6.18
CA LYS A 131 -12.06 -1.32 6.41
C LYS A 131 -12.51 -0.66 7.72
N LEU A 132 -11.73 -0.83 8.80
CA LEU A 132 -12.00 -0.17 10.08
C LEU A 132 -12.04 1.36 9.94
N LEU A 133 -11.13 1.95 9.16
CA LEU A 133 -11.11 3.40 8.94
C LEU A 133 -12.35 3.89 8.16
N GLU A 134 -12.76 3.14 7.13
CA GLU A 134 -13.98 3.43 6.37
C GLU A 134 -15.25 3.32 7.24
N ASP A 135 -15.36 2.29 8.08
CA ASP A 135 -16.49 2.08 9.00
C ASP A 135 -16.61 3.22 10.03
N GLU A 136 -15.48 3.83 10.39
CA GLU A 136 -15.41 4.99 11.29
C GLU A 136 -15.58 6.34 10.55
N ASN A 137 -16.03 6.30 9.30
CA ASN A 137 -16.20 7.46 8.43
C ASN A 137 -14.91 8.29 8.26
N HIS A 138 -13.74 7.67 8.49
CA HIS A 138 -12.43 8.23 8.17
C HIS A 138 -12.06 7.83 6.75
N LYS A 139 -12.75 8.43 5.77
CA LYS A 139 -12.58 8.10 4.35
C LYS A 139 -11.18 8.45 3.87
N LEU A 140 -10.51 7.46 3.30
CA LEU A 140 -9.20 7.64 2.68
C LEU A 140 -9.36 8.05 1.22
N LYS A 141 -8.47 8.89 0.70
CA LYS A 141 -8.52 9.39 -0.68
C LYS A 141 -8.10 8.37 -1.72
N PHE A 142 -7.55 7.24 -1.29
CA PHE A 142 -7.13 6.13 -2.13
C PHE A 142 -8.05 4.92 -1.93
N LYS A 143 -8.11 4.05 -2.93
CA LYS A 143 -8.77 2.74 -2.82
C LYS A 143 -7.77 1.65 -2.50
N PHE A 144 -8.14 0.74 -1.61
CA PHE A 144 -7.36 -0.47 -1.36
C PHE A 144 -7.55 -1.49 -2.49
N ILE A 145 -6.44 -2.07 -2.97
CA ILE A 145 -6.40 -3.20 -3.90
C ILE A 145 -5.85 -4.39 -3.12
N ASP A 146 -6.65 -5.46 -3.00
CA ASP A 146 -6.19 -6.74 -2.47
C ASP A 146 -5.51 -7.51 -3.60
N LEU A 147 -4.21 -7.78 -3.46
CA LEU A 147 -3.42 -8.49 -4.47
C LEU A 147 -3.98 -9.89 -4.81
N LYS A 148 -4.79 -10.47 -3.92
CA LYS A 148 -5.46 -11.77 -4.17
C LYS A 148 -6.52 -11.69 -5.27
N ILE A 149 -7.03 -10.48 -5.56
CA ILE A 149 -7.98 -10.25 -6.64
C ILE A 149 -7.18 -9.94 -7.91
N PRO A 150 -7.30 -10.75 -8.98
CA PRO A 150 -6.62 -10.49 -10.24
C PRO A 150 -6.96 -9.11 -10.84
N PRO A 151 -6.04 -8.46 -11.58
CA PRO A 151 -6.26 -7.11 -12.10
C PRO A 151 -7.42 -7.03 -13.10
N ASN A 152 -7.64 -8.06 -13.91
CA ASN A 152 -8.77 -8.14 -14.84
C ASN A 152 -10.12 -8.14 -14.10
N GLU A 153 -10.20 -8.81 -12.95
CA GLU A 153 -11.38 -8.81 -12.08
C GLU A 153 -11.53 -7.44 -11.38
N TYR A 154 -10.45 -6.88 -10.82
CA TYR A 154 -10.50 -5.60 -10.10
C TYR A 154 -10.85 -4.41 -11.00
N PHE A 155 -10.23 -4.32 -12.18
CA PHE A 155 -10.41 -3.22 -13.13
C PHE A 155 -11.49 -3.48 -14.18
N GLY A 156 -12.01 -4.71 -14.28
CA GLY A 156 -13.11 -5.06 -15.16
C GLY A 156 -12.76 -5.07 -16.65
N PHE A 157 -11.58 -5.57 -17.02
CA PHE A 157 -11.18 -5.73 -18.42
C PHE A 157 -11.09 -7.21 -18.82
N LEU A 158 -11.31 -7.49 -20.10
CA LEU A 158 -11.18 -8.84 -20.65
C LEU A 158 -9.73 -9.06 -21.06
N ASP A 159 -9.04 -10.00 -20.40
CA ASP A 159 -7.68 -10.42 -20.77
C ASP A 159 -7.78 -11.54 -21.82
N LEU A 160 -7.74 -11.17 -23.10
CA LEU A 160 -7.68 -12.13 -24.22
C LEU A 160 -6.21 -12.54 -24.39
N ARG A 161 -5.81 -13.61 -23.69
CA ARG A 161 -4.50 -14.26 -23.90
C ARG A 161 -4.48 -15.08 -25.18
#